data_AF-A0A087SMH4-F1
#
_entry.id   AF-A0A087SMH4-F1
#
_cell.length_a   1.000
_cell.length_b   1.000
_cell.length_c   1.000
_cell.angle_alpha   90.00
_cell.angle_beta   90.00
_cell.angle_gamma   90.00
#
_symmetry.space_group_name_H-M   'P 1'
#
loop_
_entity.id
_entity.type
_entity.pdbx_description
1 polymer ?
#
loop_
_entity_poly.entity_id
_entity_poly.type
_entity_poly.pdbx_seq_one_letter_code
_entity_poly.pdbx_strand_id
1 'polypeptide(L)'
;MAPCSTSSFPGRAWEAAELRLKSWDDLHALWFVLLKERNRLHAERMMHQHLKTNMPEITRYKKVKLSMNRIKQVMSQRALNEHTDPIVQAKLKAFINAL
;
A
#
# COMPACT_ATOMS: atom_id res chain seq x y z
N MET A 1 0.18 4.54 37.82
CA MET A 1 0.19 3.90 36.49
C MET A 1 0.24 5.02 35.45
N ALA A 2 1.40 5.30 34.86
CA ALA A 2 1.53 6.36 33.85
C ALA A 2 1.08 5.82 32.48
N PRO A 3 0.37 6.60 31.65
CA PRO A 3 0.14 6.22 30.27
C PRO A 3 1.50 6.25 29.55
N CYS A 4 1.99 5.08 29.16
CA CYS A 4 3.15 4.99 28.28
C CYS A 4 2.72 5.54 26.92
N SER A 5 2.94 6.83 26.71
CA SER A 5 2.78 7.50 25.43
C SER A 5 3.91 7.03 24.51
N THR A 6 3.79 5.81 24.00
CA THR A 6 4.50 5.43 22.78
C THR A 6 3.88 6.26 21.66
N SER A 7 4.39 7.47 21.45
CA SER A 7 4.14 8.20 20.20
C SER A 7 4.84 7.43 19.09
N SER A 8 4.20 6.37 18.63
CA SER A 8 4.67 5.57 17.51
C SER A 8 4.48 6.42 16.26
N PHE A 9 5.46 7.28 15.99
CA PHE A 9 5.52 8.04 14.75
C PHE A 9 5.30 7.08 13.57
N PRO A 10 4.45 7.45 12.60
CA PRO A 10 4.22 6.61 11.44
C PRO A 10 5.55 6.38 10.72
N GLY A 11 5.88 5.11 10.50
CA GLY A 11 7.05 4.72 9.72
C GLY A 11 7.08 5.32 8.31
N ARG A 12 8.15 5.03 7.60
CA ARG A 12 8.36 5.48 6.22
C ARG A 12 7.50 4.66 5.23
N ALA A 13 7.19 5.23 4.07
CA ALA A 13 6.60 4.48 2.95
C ALA A 13 7.65 3.57 2.28
N TRP A 14 7.22 2.41 1.79
CA TRP A 14 8.07 1.44 1.09
C TRP A 14 8.75 2.04 -0.13
N GLU A 15 10.06 1.83 -0.28
CA GLU A 15 10.78 2.23 -1.49
C GLU A 15 10.58 1.25 -2.64
N ALA A 16 10.65 1.75 -3.88
CA ALA A 16 10.63 0.88 -5.05
C ALA A 16 11.84 -0.06 -5.12
N ALA A 17 13.00 0.35 -4.60
CA ALA A 17 14.20 -0.49 -4.56
C ALA A 17 14.01 -1.72 -3.66
N GLU A 18 13.42 -1.53 -2.48
CA GLU A 18 13.11 -2.61 -1.54
C GLU A 18 12.09 -3.60 -2.11
N LEU A 19 11.04 -3.06 -2.76
CA LEU A 19 9.98 -3.86 -3.37
C LEU A 19 10.47 -4.71 -4.57
N ARG A 20 11.48 -4.23 -5.30
CA ARG A 20 12.09 -4.98 -6.41
C ARG A 20 12.83 -6.24 -5.96
N LEU A 21 13.18 -6.37 -4.68
CA LEU A 21 13.85 -7.55 -4.13
C LEU A 21 12.87 -8.63 -3.63
N LYS A 22 11.56 -8.37 -3.67
CA LYS A 22 10.52 -9.27 -3.15
C LYS A 22 9.90 -10.16 -4.23
N SER A 23 9.41 -11.34 -3.85
CA SER A 23 8.70 -12.24 -4.77
C SER A 23 7.32 -11.69 -5.16
N TRP A 24 6.68 -12.28 -6.17
CA TRP A 24 5.31 -11.93 -6.55
C TRP A 24 4.31 -12.17 -5.40
N ASP A 25 4.46 -13.29 -4.69
CA ASP A 25 3.61 -13.65 -3.55
C ASP A 25 3.79 -12.68 -2.36
N ASP A 26 5.03 -12.29 -2.06
CA ASP A 26 5.34 -11.33 -1.01
C ASP A 26 4.72 -9.95 -1.31
N LEU A 27 4.80 -9.51 -2.57
CA LEU A 27 4.20 -8.24 -3.00
C LEU A 27 2.68 -8.28 -2.90
N HIS A 28 2.07 -9.42 -3.23
CA HIS A 28 0.63 -9.62 -3.10
C HIS A 28 0.17 -9.70 -1.64
N ALA A 29 0.91 -10.41 -0.79
CA ALA A 29 0.65 -10.45 0.65
C ALA A 29 0.79 -9.04 1.27
N LEU A 30 1.84 -8.30 0.89
CA LEU A 30 2.06 -6.92 1.33
C LEU A 30 0.92 -6.00 0.87
N TRP A 31 0.40 -6.18 -0.34
CA TRP A 31 -0.77 -5.46 -0.83
C TRP A 31 -1.95 -5.59 0.12
N PHE A 32 -2.27 -6.81 0.59
CA PHE A 32 -3.37 -7.03 1.53
C PHE A 32 -3.12 -6.42 2.92
N VAL A 33 -1.88 -6.41 3.39
CA VAL A 33 -1.52 -5.71 4.65
C VAL A 33 -1.80 -4.22 4.50
N LEU A 34 -1.34 -3.61 3.41
CA LEU A 34 -1.59 -2.18 3.12
C LEU A 34 -3.07 -1.88 2.89
N LEU A 35 -3.81 -2.79 2.26
CA LEU A 35 -5.24 -2.68 2.02
C LEU A 35 -6.02 -2.62 3.34
N LYS A 36 -5.69 -3.51 4.29
CA LYS A 36 -6.29 -3.50 5.64
C LYS A 36 -6.01 -2.19 6.36
N GLU A 37 -4.78 -1.68 6.30
CA GLU A 37 -4.42 -0.39 6.91
C GLU A 37 -5.16 0.77 6.23
N ARG A 38 -5.28 0.78 4.90
CA ARG A 38 -6.05 1.79 4.16
C ARG A 38 -7.51 1.79 4.62
N ASN A 39 -8.12 0.62 4.76
CA ASN A 39 -9.51 0.50 5.20
C ASN A 39 -9.68 0.97 6.66
N ARG A 40 -8.74 0.64 7.55
CA ARG A 40 -8.71 1.16 8.94
C ARG A 40 -8.65 2.68 8.97
N LEU A 41 -7.79 3.29 8.15
CA LEU A 41 -7.65 4.75 8.04
C LEU A 41 -8.90 5.43 7.47
N HIS A 42 -9.62 4.77 6.55
CA HIS A 42 -10.90 5.27 6.06
C HIS A 42 -11.96 5.29 7.17
N ALA A 43 -12.08 4.21 7.94
CA ALA A 43 -13.00 4.14 9.07
C ALA A 43 -12.67 5.22 10.13
N GLU A 44 -11.39 5.36 10.49
CA GLU A 44 -10.91 6.40 11.41
C GLU A 44 -11.25 7.81 10.91
N ARG A 45 -11.02 8.07 9.62
CA ARG A 45 -11.39 9.35 8.99
C ARG A 45 -12.90 9.63 9.08
N MET A 46 -13.74 8.62 8.82
CA MET A 46 -15.20 8.78 8.93
C MET A 46 -15.62 9.07 10.36
N MET A 47 -15.03 8.39 11.34
CA MET A 47 -15.28 8.63 12.77
C MET A 47 -14.91 10.07 13.16
N HIS A 48 -13.73 10.55 12.79
CA HIS A 48 -13.31 11.93 13.08
C HIS A 48 -14.20 12.98 12.39
N GLN A 49 -14.61 12.73 11.15
CA GLN A 49 -15.57 13.58 10.44
C GLN A 49 -16.91 13.68 11.17
N HIS A 50 -17.44 12.55 11.65
CA HIS A 50 -18.69 12.52 12.43
C HIS A 50 -18.55 13.27 13.76
N LEU A 51 -17.43 13.07 14.45
CA LEU A 51 -17.11 13.75 15.72
C LEU A 51 -16.71 15.22 15.53
N LYS A 52 -16.62 15.72 14.29
CA LYS A 52 -16.11 17.06 13.95
C LYS A 52 -14.73 17.35 14.56
N THR A 53 -13.88 16.33 14.64
CA THR A 53 -12.50 16.44 15.13
C THR A 53 -11.52 16.20 13.98
N ASN A 54 -10.29 16.68 14.15
CA ASN A 54 -9.23 16.45 13.18
C ASN A 54 -8.59 15.08 13.40
N MET A 55 -8.35 14.35 12.31
CA MET A 55 -7.60 13.11 12.35
C MET A 55 -6.12 13.43 12.63
N PRO A 56 -5.48 12.78 13.61
CA PRO A 56 -4.10 13.09 14.00
C PRO A 56 -3.06 12.72 12.92
N GLU A 57 -3.32 11.66 12.13
CA GLU A 57 -2.31 11.00 11.29
C GLU A 57 -2.61 11.07 9.77
N ILE A 58 -2.93 12.27 9.26
CA ILE A 58 -3.34 12.47 7.85
C ILE A 58 -2.26 12.03 6.85
N THR A 59 -0.98 12.16 7.20
CA THR A 59 0.15 11.78 6.33
C THR A 59 0.27 10.27 6.14
N ARG A 60 -0.22 9.47 7.10
CA ARG A 60 -0.14 8.00 7.05
C ARG A 60 -0.88 7.43 5.85
N TYR A 61 -2.06 7.96 5.55
CA TYR A 61 -2.83 7.58 4.35
C TYR A 61 -2.04 7.80 3.05
N LYS A 62 -1.35 8.96 2.94
CA LYS A 62 -0.51 9.26 1.77
C LYS A 62 0.64 8.26 1.63
N LYS A 63 1.27 7.87 2.74
CA LYS A 63 2.37 6.88 2.77
C LYS A 63 1.90 5.47 2.34
N VAL A 64 0.74 5.03 2.83
CA VAL A 64 0.12 3.75 2.43
C VAL A 64 -0.20 3.75 0.94
N LYS A 65 -0.89 4.79 0.46
CA LYS A 65 -1.23 4.93 -0.97
C LYS A 65 0.00 4.95 -1.87
N LEU A 66 1.06 5.64 -1.44
CA LEU A 66 2.34 5.67 -2.17
C LEU A 66 2.98 4.28 -2.26
N SER A 67 2.98 3.53 -1.15
CA SER A 67 3.52 2.17 -1.11
C SER A 67 2.73 1.23 -2.02
N MET A 68 1.40 1.31 -2.01
CA MET A 68 0.52 0.56 -2.92
C MET A 68 0.84 0.89 -4.39
N ASN A 69 0.92 2.17 -4.76
CA ASN A 69 1.26 2.56 -6.13
C ASN A 69 2.63 2.02 -6.59
N ARG A 70 3.61 2.01 -5.69
CA ARG A 70 4.95 1.46 -5.98
C ARG A 70 4.91 -0.06 -6.21
N ILE A 71 4.08 -0.80 -5.47
CA ILE A 71 3.86 -2.24 -5.72
C ILE A 71 3.30 -2.45 -7.13
N LYS A 72 2.24 -1.72 -7.51
CA LYS A 72 1.67 -1.79 -8.87
C LYS A 72 2.70 -1.45 -9.95
N GLN A 73 3.52 -0.44 -9.70
CA GLN A 73 4.58 -0.03 -10.62
C GLN A 73 5.61 -1.14 -10.81
N VAL A 74 6.13 -1.72 -9.71
CA VAL A 74 7.13 -2.80 -9.78
C VAL A 74 6.56 -4.04 -10.48
N MET A 75 5.34 -4.44 -10.14
CA MET A 75 4.66 -5.56 -10.81
C MET A 75 4.46 -5.30 -12.31
N SER A 76 4.06 -4.08 -12.68
CA SER A 76 3.90 -3.70 -14.09
C SER A 76 5.22 -3.74 -14.86
N GLN A 77 6.30 -3.24 -14.24
CA GLN A 77 7.64 -3.27 -14.82
C GLN A 77 8.13 -4.71 -15.05
N ARG A 78 7.92 -5.61 -14.07
CA ARG A 78 8.27 -7.03 -14.22
C ARG A 78 7.46 -7.73 -15.30
N ALA A 79 6.15 -7.49 -15.34
CA ALA A 79 5.30 -8.07 -16.38
C ALA A 79 5.76 -7.69 -17.79
N LEU A 80 6.24 -6.47 -17.99
CA LEU A 80 6.79 -6.01 -19.27
C LEU A 80 8.17 -6.58 -19.58
N ASN A 81 9.04 -6.73 -18.58
CA ASN A 81 10.43 -7.15 -18.79
C ASN A 81 10.60 -8.67 -18.88
N GLU A 82 9.80 -9.44 -18.13
CA GLU A 82 9.97 -10.90 -18.02
C GLU A 82 9.19 -11.67 -19.09
N HIS A 83 8.09 -11.13 -19.60
CA HIS A 83 7.20 -11.84 -20.51
C HIS A 83 7.16 -11.13 -21.86
N THR A 84 7.51 -11.83 -22.94
CA THR A 84 7.40 -11.31 -24.32
C THR A 84 5.99 -11.50 -24.88
N ASP A 85 5.23 -12.48 -24.38
CA ASP A 85 3.93 -12.84 -24.93
C ASP A 85 2.85 -11.79 -24.61
N PRO A 86 2.19 -11.20 -25.62
CA PRO A 86 1.24 -10.10 -25.42
C PRO A 86 0.00 -10.55 -24.63
N ILE A 87 -0.39 -11.82 -24.74
CA ILE A 87 -1.53 -12.39 -24.01
C ILE A 87 -1.22 -12.46 -22.51
N VAL A 88 -0.01 -12.89 -22.15
CA VAL A 88 0.40 -13.00 -20.74
C VAL A 88 0.56 -11.60 -20.14
N GLN A 89 1.17 -10.66 -20.87
CA GLN A 89 1.24 -9.27 -20.45
C GLN A 89 -0.15 -8.67 -20.20
N ALA A 90 -1.13 -8.92 -21.09
CA ALA A 90 -2.49 -8.44 -20.92
C ALA A 90 -3.16 -9.01 -19.66
N LYS A 91 -3.00 -10.31 -19.39
CA LYS A 91 -3.51 -10.96 -18.17
C LYS A 91 -2.88 -10.37 -16.90
N LEU A 92 -1.55 -10.22 -16.88
CA LEU A 92 -0.84 -9.62 -15.75
C LEU A 92 -1.25 -8.17 -15.53
N LYS A 93 -1.39 -7.39 -16.60
CA LYS A 93 -1.87 -6.01 -16.53
C LYS A 93 -3.30 -5.92 -15.97
N ALA A 94 -4.19 -6.81 -16.39
CA ALA A 94 -5.55 -6.89 -15.87
C ALA A 94 -5.55 -7.23 -14.37
N PHE A 95 -4.74 -8.21 -13.96
CA PHE A 95 -4.55 -8.57 -12.55
C PHE A 95 -4.04 -7.39 -11.72
N ILE A 96 -2.97 -6.72 -12.16
CA ILE A 96 -2.37 -5.58 -11.45
C ILE A 96 -3.35 -4.40 -11.35
N ASN A 97 -4.18 -4.18 -12.37
CA ASN A 97 -5.20 -3.14 -12.33
C ASN A 97 -6.31 -3.45 -11.33
N ALA A 98 -6.64 -4.73 -11.16
CA ALA A 98 -7.67 -5.21 -10.25
C ALA A 98 -7.24 -5.23 -8.77
N LEU A 99 -5.94 -5.18 -8.49
CA LEU A 99 -5.41 -5.01 -7.12
C LEU A 99 -5.89 -3.70 -6.49
#